data_AF-T0Z5N2-F1
#
_entry.id   AF-T0Z5N2-F1
#
_cell.length_a   1.000
_cell.length_b   1.000
_cell.length_c   1.000
_cell.angle_alpha   90.00
_cell.angle_beta   90.00
_cell.angle_gamma   90.00
#
_symmetry.space_group_name_H-M   'P 1'
#
loop_
_entity.id
_entity.type
_entity.pdbx_description
1 polymer ?
#
loop_
_entity_poly.entity_id
_entity_poly.type
_entity_poly.pdbx_seq_one_letter_code
_entity_poly.pdbx_strand_id
1 'polypeptide(L)'
;MIDPIVNRYMERLNLDRILSLHIAGKGNVPAKEMLLLLLRNIVIEREPVYGIQEWVSQIYPSLLGLTDGSMALVNDDRIGRSLDALFSADRA
;
A
#
# COMPACT_ATOMS: atom_id res chain seq x y z
N MET A 1 -8.69 -13.73 4.56
CA MET A 1 -9.19 -12.80 5.61
C MET A 1 -8.00 -11.95 6.03
N ILE A 2 -8.01 -10.64 5.79
CA ILE A 2 -6.94 -9.79 6.33
C ILE A 2 -6.98 -9.91 7.85
N ASP A 3 -5.87 -10.36 8.42
CA ASP A 3 -5.77 -10.57 9.86
C ASP A 3 -5.82 -9.19 10.56
N PRO A 4 -6.79 -8.95 11.47
CA PRO A 4 -6.86 -7.73 12.29
C PRO A 4 -5.53 -7.39 12.99
N ILE A 5 -4.70 -8.40 13.23
CA ILE A 5 -3.38 -8.25 13.85
C ILE A 5 -2.46 -7.40 12.97
N VAL A 6 -2.43 -7.60 11.65
CA VAL A 6 -1.55 -6.85 10.74
C VAL A 6 -1.89 -5.37 10.79
N ASN A 7 -3.18 -5.03 10.65
CA ASN A 7 -3.63 -3.64 10.73
C ASN A 7 -3.28 -3.00 12.08
N ARG A 8 -3.51 -3.72 13.19
CA ARG A 8 -3.14 -3.25 14.53
C ARG A 8 -1.65 -2.96 14.66
N TYR A 9 -0.76 -3.78 14.08
CA TYR A 9 0.68 -3.51 14.13
C TYR A 9 1.07 -2.34 13.23
N MET A 10 0.48 -2.23 12.04
CA MET A 10 0.74 -1.09 11.14
C MET A 10 0.33 0.24 11.79
N GLU A 11 -0.79 0.26 12.52
CA GLU A 11 -1.23 1.40 13.33
C GLU A 11 -0.27 1.68 14.49
N ARG A 12 0.12 0.66 15.26
CA ARG A 12 1.07 0.82 16.39
C ARG A 12 2.44 1.33 15.96
N LEU A 13 2.91 0.91 14.79
CA LEU A 13 4.15 1.38 14.18
C LEU A 13 3.99 2.75 13.50
N ASN A 14 2.75 3.26 13.41
CA ASN A 14 2.41 4.54 12.81
C ASN A 14 2.91 4.68 11.37
N LEU A 15 2.85 3.58 10.60
CA LEU A 15 3.44 3.51 9.27
C LEU A 15 2.81 4.51 8.30
N ASP A 16 1.49 4.74 8.38
CA ASP A 16 0.80 5.74 7.55
C ASP A 16 1.41 7.13 7.75
N ARG A 17 1.62 7.55 9.01
CA ARG A 17 2.25 8.83 9.33
C ARG A 17 3.69 8.89 8.84
N ILE A 18 4.49 7.85 9.10
CA ILE A 18 5.91 7.81 8.70
C ILE A 18 6.03 7.95 7.18
N LEU A 19 5.26 7.18 6.42
CA LEU A 19 5.28 7.26 4.95
C LEU A 19 4.78 8.62 4.47
N SER A 20 3.74 9.17 5.09
CA SER A 20 3.21 10.50 4.74
C SER A 20 4.23 11.63 4.99
N LEU A 21 5.14 11.48 5.96
CA LEU A 21 6.16 12.48 6.28
C LEU A 21 7.34 12.45 5.29
N HIS A 22 7.69 11.28 4.76
CA HIS A 22 8.91 11.11 3.96
C HIS A 22 8.65 10.97 2.46
N ILE A 23 7.46 10.49 2.07
CA ILE A 23 7.14 10.26 0.66
C ILE A 23 6.27 11.40 0.16
N ALA A 24 6.86 12.28 -0.64
CA ALA A 24 6.14 13.38 -1.26
C ALA A 24 5.02 12.83 -2.16
N GLY A 25 3.78 13.28 -1.93
CA GLY A 25 2.63 12.98 -2.77
C GLY A 25 2.72 13.68 -4.12
N LYS A 26 3.66 13.29 -4.99
CA LYS A 26 3.69 13.77 -6.37
C LYS A 26 2.84 12.85 -7.26
N GLY A 27 1.56 13.17 -7.38
CA GLY A 27 0.62 12.51 -8.29
C GLY A 27 -0.78 12.30 -7.69
N ASN A 28 -1.75 11.96 -8.54
CA ASN A 28 -3.16 11.74 -8.17
C ASN A 28 -3.40 10.47 -7.32
N VAL A 29 -2.37 9.68 -7.02
CA VAL A 29 -2.49 8.45 -6.24
C VAL A 29 -1.49 8.48 -5.08
N PRO A 30 -1.93 8.26 -3.84
CA PRO A 30 -1.03 8.32 -2.70
C PRO A 30 -0.09 7.12 -2.73
N ALA A 31 1.19 7.34 -3.06
CA ALA A 31 2.22 6.29 -3.04
C ALA A 31 2.25 5.52 -1.70
N LYS A 32 1.92 6.20 -0.60
CA LYS A 32 1.75 5.58 0.72
C LYS A 32 0.74 4.43 0.73
N GLU A 33 -0.40 4.57 0.04
CA GLU A 33 -1.47 3.56 0.03
C GLU A 33 -0.99 2.29 -0.65
N MET A 34 -0.27 2.44 -1.77
CA MET A 34 0.31 1.31 -2.51
C MET A 34 1.41 0.61 -1.72
N LEU A 35 2.24 1.35 -0.98
CA LEU A 35 3.29 0.76 -0.13
C LEU A 35 2.70 0.02 1.08
N LEU A 36 1.67 0.59 1.72
CA LEU A 36 0.97 -0.07 2.82
C LEU A 36 0.21 -1.31 2.32
N LEU A 37 -0.34 -1.26 1.11
CA LEU A 37 -0.96 -2.41 0.45
C LEU A 37 0.07 -3.50 0.17
N LEU A 38 1.20 -3.15 -0.43
CA LEU A 38 2.29 -4.08 -0.74
C LEU A 38 2.83 -4.74 0.53
N LEU A 39 2.98 -3.98 1.63
CA LEU A 39 3.39 -4.55 2.90
C LEU A 39 2.38 -5.59 3.42
N ARG A 40 1.07 -5.31 3.32
CA ARG A 40 0.03 -6.29 3.67
C ARG A 40 0.11 -7.52 2.81
N ASN A 41 0.35 -7.35 1.50
CA ASN A 41 0.51 -8.46 0.60
C ASN A 41 1.68 -9.38 1.02
N ILE A 42 2.86 -8.80 1.27
CA ILE A 42 4.08 -9.53 1.69
C ILE A 42 3.86 -10.30 3.00
N VAL A 43 3.10 -9.73 3.94
CA VAL A 43 2.86 -10.36 5.25
C VAL A 43 1.82 -11.48 5.17
N ILE A 44 0.80 -11.33 4.32
CA ILE A 44 -0.40 -12.20 4.32
C ILE A 44 -0.32 -13.32 3.28
N GLU A 45 -0.23 -12.98 1.98
CA GLU A 45 -0.38 -13.94 0.86
C GLU A 45 0.86 -14.06 -0.03
N ARG A 46 1.67 -12.99 -0.16
CA ARG A 46 2.87 -12.92 -1.02
C ARG A 46 2.58 -13.11 -2.51
N GLU A 47 1.47 -12.57 -3.00
CA GLU A 47 1.20 -12.53 -4.44
C GLU A 47 2.29 -11.77 -5.20
N PRO A 48 2.65 -12.18 -6.43
CA PRO A 48 3.48 -11.38 -7.29
C PRO A 48 2.80 -10.03 -7.58
N VAL A 49 3.59 -9.00 -7.90
CA VAL A 49 3.09 -7.62 -8.06
C VAL A 49 1.94 -7.52 -9.08
N TYR A 50 1.99 -8.29 -10.15
CA TYR A 50 0.93 -8.36 -11.17
C TYR A 50 -0.36 -9.05 -10.69
N GLY A 51 -0.28 -9.90 -9.67
CA GLY A 51 -1.43 -10.59 -9.05
C GLY A 51 -2.08 -9.79 -7.91
N ILE A 52 -1.43 -8.71 -7.44
CA ILE A 52 -1.95 -7.91 -6.32
C ILE A 52 -3.32 -7.33 -6.64
N GLN A 53 -3.58 -6.85 -7.86
CA GLN A 53 -4.88 -6.27 -8.22
C GLN A 53 -6.02 -7.28 -8.05
N GLU A 54 -5.83 -8.53 -8.50
CA GLU A 54 -6.81 -9.60 -8.34
C GLU A 54 -7.01 -9.95 -6.87
N TRP A 55 -5.92 -10.07 -6.10
CA TRP A 55 -5.97 -10.32 -4.66
C TRP A 55 -6.75 -9.24 -3.89
N VAL A 56 -6.51 -7.96 -4.21
CA VAL A 56 -7.20 -6.83 -3.58
C VAL A 56 -8.71 -6.88 -3.83
N SER A 57 -9.14 -7.30 -5.03
CA SER A 57 -10.56 -7.36 -5.41
C SER A 57 -11.39 -8.32 -4.55
N GLN A 58 -10.74 -9.25 -3.87
CA GLN A 58 -11.37 -10.24 -2.99
C GLN A 58 -11.51 -9.74 -1.54
N ILE A 59 -11.06 -8.52 -1.25
CA ILE A 59 -10.97 -7.97 0.10
C ILE A 59 -11.75 -6.65 0.17
N TYR A 60 -12.47 -6.43 1.29
CA TYR A 60 -13.12 -5.15 1.53
C TYR A 60 -12.10 -4.00 1.60
N PRO A 61 -12.27 -2.90 0.85
CA PRO A 61 -11.31 -1.80 0.79
C PRO A 61 -10.92 -1.21 2.15
N SER A 62 -11.90 -1.11 3.05
CA SER A 62 -11.69 -0.61 4.41
C SER A 62 -10.67 -1.42 5.21
N LEU A 63 -10.54 -2.73 4.95
CA LEU A 63 -9.57 -3.59 5.62
C LEU A 63 -8.12 -3.35 5.14
N LEU A 64 -7.97 -2.73 3.97
CA LEU A 64 -6.69 -2.35 3.38
C LEU A 64 -6.32 -0.89 3.65
N GLY A 65 -7.23 -0.12 4.27
CA GLY A 65 -7.10 1.33 4.39
C GLY A 65 -7.23 2.04 3.04
N LEU A 66 -7.98 1.45 2.11
CA LEU A 66 -8.24 2.01 0.77
C LEU A 66 -9.69 2.47 0.66
N THR A 67 -9.92 3.47 -0.19
CA THR A 67 -11.27 3.79 -0.70
C THR A 67 -11.60 2.90 -1.90
N ASP A 68 -12.87 2.79 -2.29
CA ASP A 68 -13.27 2.09 -3.52
C ASP A 68 -12.57 2.69 -4.75
N GLY A 69 -12.40 4.01 -4.78
CA GLY A 69 -11.66 4.71 -5.83
C GLY A 69 -10.18 4.34 -5.85
N SER A 70 -9.52 4.31 -4.70
CA SER A 70 -8.12 3.87 -4.57
C SER A 70 -7.93 2.42 -5.00
N MET A 71 -8.88 1.54 -4.63
CA MET A 71 -8.87 0.13 -4.98
C MET A 71 -8.93 -0.08 -6.50
N ALA A 72 -9.81 0.64 -7.19
CA ALA A 72 -9.92 0.58 -8.65
C ALA A 72 -8.64 1.05 -9.38
N LEU A 73 -7.77 1.78 -8.68
CA LEU A 73 -6.50 2.28 -9.22
C LEU A 73 -5.33 1.34 -8.92
N VAL A 74 -5.50 0.24 -8.20
CA VAL A 74 -4.40 -0.69 -7.91
C VAL A 74 -3.92 -1.36 -9.19
N ASN A 75 -2.63 -1.22 -9.49
CA ASN A 75 -1.93 -1.96 -10.55
C ASN A 75 -0.42 -1.97 -10.28
N ASP A 76 0.29 -2.80 -11.01
CA ASP A 76 1.73 -3.01 -10.91
C ASP A 76 2.56 -1.76 -11.24
N ASP A 77 2.22 -0.97 -12.27
CA ASP A 77 2.91 0.30 -12.59
C ASP A 77 2.88 1.26 -11.40
N ARG A 78 1.72 1.41 -10.74
CA ARG A 78 1.58 2.30 -9.58
C ARG A 78 2.31 1.79 -8.36
N ILE A 79 2.33 0.48 -8.13
CA ILE A 79 3.12 -0.13 -7.06
C ILE A 79 4.61 0.13 -7.32
N GLY A 80 5.07 -0.07 -8.56
CA GLY A 80 6.43 0.22 -9.00
C GLY A 80 6.83 1.68 -8.77
N ARG A 81 6.02 2.64 -9.24
CA ARG A 81 6.27 4.07 -9.01
C ARG A 81 6.29 4.45 -7.53
N SER A 82 5.51 3.76 -6.70
CA SER A 82 5.50 4.00 -5.26
C SER A 82 6.78 3.50 -4.59
N LEU A 83 7.35 2.40 -5.07
CA LEU A 83 8.67 1.92 -4.66
C LEU A 83 9.78 2.88 -5.13
N ASP A 84 9.70 3.43 -6.34
CA ASP A 84 10.64 4.46 -6.81
C ASP A 84 10.59 5.72 -5.94
N ALA A 85 9.39 6.12 -5.52
CA ALA A 85 9.20 7.25 -4.60
C ALA A 85 9.81 6.97 -3.22
N LEU A 86 9.60 5.76 -2.68
CA LEU A 86 10.24 5.33 -1.43
C LEU A 86 11.77 5.33 -1.55
N PHE A 87 12.30 4.77 -2.64
CA PHE A 87 13.74 4.71 -2.91
C PHE A 87 14.35 6.10 -3.09
N SER A 88 13.59 7.06 -3.61
CA SER A 88 14.02 8.46 -3.74
C SER A 88 13.98 9.21 -2.40
N ALA A 89 13.04 8.88 -1.51
CA ALA A 89 12.90 9.52 -0.20
C ALA A 89 14.07 9.22 0.75
N ASP A 90 14.69 8.05 0.62
CA ASP A 90 15.90 7.67 1.38
C ASP A 90 17.15 8.49 1.01
N ARG A 91 17.16 9.13 -0.18
CA ARG A 91 18.30 9.89 -0.70
C ARG A 91 18.11 11.41 -0.68
N ALA A 92 17.09 11.90 0.03
CA ALA A 92 16.74 13.32 0.11
C ALA A 92 17.29 14.00 1.37
#